data_AF-A0A832IXT4-F1
#
_entry.id   AF-A0A832IXT4-F1
#
_cell.length_a   1.000
_cell.length_b   1.000
_cell.length_c   1.000
_cell.angle_alpha   90.00
_cell.angle_beta   90.00
_cell.angle_gamma   90.00
#
_symmetry.space_group_name_H-M   'P 1'
#
loop_
_entity.id
_entity.type
_entity.pdbx_description
1 polymer ?
#
loop_
_entity_poly.entity_id
_entity_poly.type
_entity_poly.pdbx_seq_one_letter_code
_entity_poly.pdbx_strand_id
1 'polypeptide(L)'
;MRYLILMLLFGISYLYSAIEVDVDYLKQQLAHDSRNVPYRLILAKYYLQNSALSEAEKMLEEIKKIDPENRRAALLSRQLGKLQRLQKALPGTTLTNPYEIEKGFDKLIAQNRCDRLLSAYGTLKEMHLPLSQRMHLDAAFCYAGTGDFKNALLLRKIHDLPATDTRLALDTLLALHRGETAGAQQRLQRLRTNYPDSPLVAYTKKRVRTSLHK
;
A
#
# COMPACT_ATOMS: atom_id res chain seq x y z
N MET A 1 -20.95 -11.36 37.80
CA MET A 1 -21.49 -10.35 36.86
C MET A 1 -20.47 -9.78 35.87
N ARG A 2 -19.20 -9.49 36.23
CA ARG A 2 -18.21 -8.89 35.30
C ARG A 2 -17.91 -9.73 34.04
N TYR A 3 -17.89 -11.06 34.14
CA TYR A 3 -17.67 -11.95 32.99
C TYR A 3 -18.85 -12.05 32.02
N LEU A 4 -20.07 -11.78 32.48
CA LEU A 4 -21.28 -11.82 31.65
C LEU A 4 -21.31 -10.65 30.67
N ILE A 5 -20.88 -9.46 31.09
CA ILE A 5 -20.79 -8.25 30.26
C ILE A 5 -19.69 -8.40 29.20
N LEU A 6 -18.56 -9.02 29.54
CA LEU A 6 -17.47 -9.29 28.60
C LEU A 6 -17.85 -10.31 27.53
N MET A 7 -18.59 -11.37 27.88
CA MET A 7 -19.14 -12.33 26.91
C MET A 7 -20.18 -11.69 25.97
N LEU A 8 -21.01 -10.78 26.48
CA LEU A 8 -22.01 -10.07 25.68
C LEU A 8 -21.38 -9.12 24.65
N LEU A 9 -20.29 -8.44 25.01
CA LEU A 9 -19.56 -7.56 24.08
C LEU A 9 -18.81 -8.34 22.98
N PHE A 10 -18.29 -9.53 23.28
CA PHE A 10 -17.71 -10.43 22.28
C PHE A 10 -18.78 -11.06 21.37
N GLY A 11 -19.94 -11.43 21.92
CA GLY A 11 -21.06 -11.97 21.15
C GLY A 11 -21.67 -10.98 20.16
N ILE A 12 -21.82 -9.71 20.55
CA ILE A 12 -22.32 -8.65 19.66
C ILE A 12 -21.32 -8.37 18.52
N SER A 13 -20.01 -8.45 18.79
CA SER A 13 -18.99 -8.25 17.75
C SER A 13 -19.03 -9.33 16.66
N TYR A 14 -19.34 -10.58 17.02
CA TYR A 14 -19.54 -11.67 16.05
C TYR A 14 -20.82 -11.53 15.21
N LEU A 15 -21.89 -10.97 15.78
CA LEU A 15 -23.15 -10.73 15.07
C LEU A 15 -23.02 -9.67 13.97
N TYR A 16 -22.13 -8.68 14.14
CA TYR A 16 -21.88 -7.66 13.10
C TYR A 16 -21.04 -8.17 11.92
N SER A 17 -20.25 -9.23 12.11
CA SER A 17 -19.42 -9.81 11.04
C SER A 17 -20.15 -10.75 10.07
N ALA A 18 -21.42 -11.08 10.33
CA ALA A 18 -22.13 -12.14 9.60
C ALA A 18 -23.41 -11.68 8.87
N ILE A 19 -23.63 -10.37 8.69
CA ILE A 19 -24.66 -9.92 7.73
C ILE A 19 -24.06 -10.10 6.33
N GLU A 20 -24.18 -11.32 5.78
CA GLU A 20 -23.99 -11.54 4.35
C GLU A 20 -24.97 -10.66 3.61
N VAL A 21 -24.41 -9.76 2.79
CA VAL A 21 -25.23 -8.96 1.87
C VAL A 21 -25.80 -9.93 0.85
N ASP A 22 -27.11 -10.09 0.83
CA ASP A 22 -27.80 -10.85 -0.21
C ASP A 22 -27.77 -10.05 -1.53
N VAL A 23 -26.68 -10.24 -2.27
CA VAL A 23 -26.42 -9.54 -3.53
C VAL A 23 -27.48 -9.86 -4.58
N ASP A 24 -28.03 -11.08 -4.57
CA ASP A 24 -29.00 -11.51 -5.55
C ASP A 24 -30.37 -10.90 -5.27
N TYR A 25 -30.78 -10.82 -4.01
CA TYR A 25 -31.94 -10.03 -3.61
C TYR A 25 -31.79 -8.56 -4.02
N LEU A 26 -30.65 -7.93 -3.75
CA LEU A 26 -30.43 -6.52 -4.14
C LEU A 26 -30.49 -6.31 -5.65
N LYS A 27 -29.94 -7.24 -6.44
CA LYS A 27 -30.03 -7.20 -7.91
C LYS A 27 -31.47 -7.40 -8.38
N GLN A 28 -32.23 -8.30 -7.78
CA GLN A 28 -33.64 -8.50 -8.09
C GLN A 28 -34.46 -7.23 -7.79
N GLN A 29 -34.21 -6.58 -6.65
CA GLN A 29 -34.87 -5.32 -6.34
C GLN A 29 -34.54 -4.22 -7.35
N LEU A 30 -33.28 -4.13 -7.80
CA LEU A 30 -32.90 -3.18 -8.86
C LEU A 30 -33.50 -3.52 -10.23
N ALA A 31 -33.89 -4.77 -10.49
CA ALA A 31 -34.64 -5.11 -11.69
C ALA A 31 -36.08 -4.55 -11.65
N HIS A 32 -36.67 -4.44 -10.45
CA HIS A 32 -37.99 -3.83 -10.25
C HIS A 32 -37.94 -2.31 -10.14
N ASP A 33 -36.93 -1.77 -9.45
CA ASP A 33 -36.66 -0.32 -9.33
C ASP A 33 -35.19 -0.01 -9.62
N SER A 34 -34.90 0.25 -10.89
CA SER A 34 -33.55 0.55 -11.36
C SER A 34 -33.00 1.89 -10.85
N ARG A 35 -33.81 2.74 -10.22
CA ARG A 35 -33.39 4.06 -9.72
C ARG A 35 -33.10 4.06 -8.21
N ASN A 36 -33.21 2.91 -7.55
CA ASN A 36 -32.99 2.80 -6.11
C ASN A 36 -31.52 3.03 -5.70
N VAL A 37 -31.18 4.28 -5.36
CA VAL A 37 -29.82 4.67 -4.94
C VAL A 37 -29.30 3.89 -3.72
N PRO A 38 -30.11 3.65 -2.66
CA PRO A 38 -29.67 2.83 -1.52
C PRO A 38 -29.14 1.44 -1.89
N TYR A 39 -29.84 0.68 -2.73
CA TYR A 39 -29.38 -0.65 -3.14
C TYR A 39 -28.10 -0.60 -3.97
N ARG A 40 -27.97 0.40 -4.84
CA ARG A 40 -26.75 0.65 -5.63
C ARG A 40 -25.56 0.98 -4.73
N LEU A 41 -25.76 1.77 -3.67
CA LEU A 41 -24.72 2.10 -2.71
C LEU A 41 -24.23 0.86 -1.96
N ILE A 42 -25.15 -0.03 -1.56
CA ILE A 42 -24.80 -1.29 -0.89
C ILE A 42 -24.01 -2.19 -1.83
N LEU A 43 -24.46 -2.36 -3.08
CA LEU A 43 -23.73 -3.14 -4.09
C LEU A 43 -22.35 -2.54 -4.41
N ALA A 44 -22.24 -1.22 -4.58
CA ALA A 44 -20.95 -0.56 -4.80
C ALA A 44 -19.97 -0.85 -3.65
N LYS A 45 -20.43 -0.73 -2.40
CA LYS A 45 -19.61 -1.04 -1.23
C LYS A 45 -19.21 -2.52 -1.20
N TYR A 46 -20.15 -3.43 -1.45
CA TYR A 46 -19.89 -4.87 -1.53
C TYR A 46 -18.80 -5.18 -2.58
N TYR A 47 -18.93 -4.60 -3.78
CA TYR A 47 -17.96 -4.81 -4.84
C TYR A 47 -16.58 -4.24 -4.50
N LEU A 48 -16.51 -3.07 -3.84
CA LEU A 48 -15.24 -2.52 -3.34
C LEU A 48 -14.57 -3.44 -2.32
N GLN A 49 -15.34 -4.01 -1.38
CA GLN A 49 -14.82 -4.94 -0.37
C GLN A 49 -14.28 -6.23 -0.98
N ASN A 50 -14.88 -6.68 -2.08
CA ASN A 50 -14.48 -7.89 -2.81
C ASN A 50 -13.48 -7.61 -3.95
N SER A 51 -12.91 -6.40 -4.02
CA SER A 51 -11.98 -5.99 -5.08
C SER A 51 -12.55 -6.08 -6.51
N ALA A 52 -13.87 -6.13 -6.67
CA ALA A 52 -14.60 -6.09 -7.93
C ALA A 52 -14.73 -4.62 -8.39
N LEU A 53 -13.60 -4.00 -8.75
CA LEU A 53 -13.51 -2.55 -8.96
C LEU A 53 -14.35 -2.06 -10.16
N SER A 54 -14.49 -2.88 -11.20
CA SER A 54 -15.27 -2.56 -12.41
C SER A 54 -16.77 -2.50 -12.10
N GLU A 55 -17.27 -3.46 -11.33
CA GLU A 55 -18.66 -3.54 -10.90
C GLU A 55 -18.99 -2.40 -9.91
N ALA A 56 -18.06 -2.08 -9.00
CA ALA A 56 -18.19 -0.93 -8.13
C ALA A 56 -18.27 0.38 -8.93
N GLU A 57 -17.40 0.57 -9.93
CA GLU A 57 -17.39 1.73 -10.81
C GLU A 57 -18.74 1.89 -11.54
N LYS A 58 -19.25 0.79 -12.11
CA LYS A 58 -20.55 0.79 -12.78
C LYS A 58 -21.67 1.26 -11.86
N MET A 59 -21.74 0.74 -10.63
CA MET A 59 -22.76 1.15 -9.66
C MET A 59 -22.65 2.63 -9.27
N LEU A 60 -21.43 3.13 -9.09
CA LEU A 60 -21.19 4.52 -8.70
C LEU A 60 -21.52 5.50 -9.83
N GLU A 61 -21.19 5.17 -11.08
CA GLU A 61 -21.56 5.97 -12.25
C GLU A 61 -23.09 5.97 -12.47
N GLU A 62 -23.77 4.86 -12.21
CA GLU A 62 -25.24 4.81 -12.26
C GLU A 62 -25.88 5.66 -11.15
N ILE A 63 -25.32 5.66 -9.93
CA ILE A 63 -25.77 6.57 -8.86
C ILE A 63 -25.56 8.03 -9.26
N LYS A 64 -24.39 8.38 -9.80
CA LYS A 64 -24.07 9.75 -10.23
C LYS A 64 -25.02 10.29 -11.29
N LYS A 65 -25.56 9.43 -12.15
CA LYS A 65 -26.61 9.80 -13.12
C LYS A 65 -27.98 10.07 -12.48
N ILE A 66 -28.31 9.35 -11.39
CA ILE A 66 -29.60 9.45 -10.70
C ILE A 66 -29.60 10.59 -9.68
N ASP A 67 -28.53 10.69 -8.89
CA ASP A 67 -28.31 11.63 -7.79
C ASP A 67 -26.85 12.11 -7.82
N PRO A 68 -26.53 13.15 -8.62
CA PRO A 68 -25.18 13.67 -8.78
C PRO A 68 -24.54 14.22 -7.49
N GLU A 69 -25.37 14.66 -6.53
CA GLU A 69 -24.92 15.26 -5.27
C GLU A 69 -24.79 14.24 -4.13
N ASN A 70 -24.95 12.95 -4.43
CA ASN A 70 -24.89 11.89 -3.43
C ASN A 70 -23.52 11.83 -2.74
N ARG A 71 -23.44 12.37 -1.53
CA ARG A 71 -22.17 12.44 -0.76
C ARG A 71 -21.56 11.06 -0.50
N ARG A 72 -22.38 10.03 -0.28
CA ARG A 72 -21.88 8.66 -0.04
C ARG A 72 -21.25 8.08 -1.30
N ALA A 73 -21.88 8.24 -2.45
CA ALA A 73 -21.30 7.81 -3.73
C ALA A 73 -20.01 8.55 -4.05
N ALA A 74 -19.94 9.86 -3.76
CA ALA A 74 -18.72 10.65 -3.93
C ALA A 74 -17.57 10.12 -3.06
N LEU A 75 -17.83 9.72 -1.80
CA LEU A 75 -16.83 9.11 -0.92
C LEU A 75 -16.35 7.76 -1.45
N LEU A 76 -17.28 6.88 -1.86
CA LEU A 76 -16.95 5.57 -2.43
C LEU A 76 -16.17 5.70 -3.75
N SER A 77 -16.47 6.70 -4.58
CA SER A 77 -15.72 6.98 -5.82
C SER A 77 -14.28 7.40 -5.55
N ARG A 78 -14.04 8.20 -4.50
CA ARG A 78 -12.66 8.52 -4.07
C ARG A 78 -11.93 7.28 -3.58
N GLN A 79 -12.61 6.39 -2.85
CA GLN A 79 -12.03 5.13 -2.41
C GLN A 79 -11.71 4.20 -3.58
N LEU A 80 -12.60 4.08 -4.56
CA LEU A 80 -12.39 3.35 -5.80
C LEU A 80 -11.13 3.84 -6.53
N GLY A 81 -11.00 5.16 -6.73
CA GLY A 81 -9.83 5.74 -7.39
C GLY A 81 -8.51 5.44 -6.65
N LYS A 82 -8.53 5.43 -5.31
CA LYS A 82 -7.36 5.00 -4.51
C LYS A 82 -7.04 3.51 -4.75
N LEU A 83 -8.04 2.63 -4.71
CA LEU A 83 -7.86 1.20 -4.97
C LEU A 83 -7.34 0.91 -6.38
N GLN A 84 -7.87 1.59 -7.40
CA GLN A 84 -7.41 1.46 -8.80
C GLN A 84 -5.96 1.93 -8.95
N ARG A 85 -5.56 3.06 -8.34
CA ARG A 85 -4.15 3.51 -8.32
C ARG A 85 -3.24 2.48 -7.66
N LEU A 86 -3.69 1.89 -6.56
CA LEU A 86 -2.93 0.87 -5.83
C LEU A 86 -2.77 -0.41 -6.66
N GLN A 87 -3.86 -0.91 -7.28
CA GLN A 87 -3.81 -2.08 -8.16
C GLN A 87 -2.91 -1.85 -9.38
N LYS A 88 -2.90 -0.64 -9.94
CA LYS A 88 -1.99 -0.26 -11.03
C LYS A 88 -0.52 -0.24 -10.58
N ALA A 89 -0.26 0.20 -9.35
CA ALA A 89 1.10 0.24 -8.80
C ALA A 89 1.60 -1.16 -8.41
N LEU A 90 0.71 -2.03 -7.92
CA LEU A 90 0.96 -3.41 -7.47
C LEU A 90 0.10 -4.42 -8.26
N PRO A 91 0.38 -4.62 -9.55
CA PRO A 91 -0.42 -5.53 -10.37
C PRO A 91 -0.24 -6.99 -9.92
N GLY A 92 -1.36 -7.69 -9.77
CA GLY A 92 -1.40 -9.09 -9.33
C GLY A 92 -1.28 -9.27 -7.81
N THR A 93 -1.27 -8.19 -7.03
CA THR A 93 -1.29 -8.24 -5.57
C THR A 93 -2.72 -8.20 -5.05
N THR A 94 -3.05 -9.14 -4.17
CA THR A 94 -4.32 -9.11 -3.42
C THR A 94 -4.22 -8.10 -2.28
N LEU A 95 -5.02 -7.03 -2.35
CA LEU A 95 -4.95 -5.89 -1.41
C LEU A 95 -5.49 -6.19 0.00
N THR A 96 -6.13 -7.35 0.18
CA THR A 96 -6.67 -7.79 1.48
C THR A 96 -5.62 -8.47 2.35
N ASN A 97 -4.47 -8.86 1.79
CA ASN A 97 -3.39 -9.55 2.51
C ASN A 97 -2.13 -8.67 2.55
N PRO A 98 -1.75 -8.12 3.72
CA PRO A 98 -0.53 -7.31 3.86
C PRO A 98 0.74 -8.00 3.36
N TYR A 99 0.84 -9.33 3.47
CA TYR A 99 2.00 -10.09 2.99
C TYR A 99 2.13 -10.06 1.45
N GLU A 100 1.01 -10.09 0.73
CA GLU A 100 1.03 -9.98 -0.74
C GLU A 100 1.42 -8.56 -1.19
N ILE A 101 1.12 -7.55 -0.38
CA ILE A 101 1.59 -6.16 -0.61
C ILE A 101 3.11 -6.09 -0.45
N GLU A 102 3.68 -6.72 0.58
CA GLU A 102 5.14 -6.79 0.77
C GLU A 102 5.84 -7.48 -0.39
N LYS A 103 5.32 -8.63 -0.85
CA LYS A 103 5.85 -9.29 -2.07
C LYS A 103 5.80 -8.37 -3.29
N GLY A 104 4.73 -7.58 -3.42
CA GLY A 104 4.62 -6.57 -4.46
C GLY A 104 5.72 -5.52 -4.35
N PHE A 105 6.04 -5.06 -3.14
CA PHE A 105 7.15 -4.14 -2.88
C PHE A 105 8.50 -4.76 -3.21
N ASP A 106 8.78 -5.99 -2.77
CA ASP A 106 10.02 -6.71 -3.08
C ASP A 106 10.22 -6.84 -4.60
N LYS A 107 9.16 -7.17 -5.34
CA LYS A 107 9.18 -7.22 -6.81
C LYS A 107 9.51 -5.86 -7.42
N LEU A 108 8.92 -4.78 -6.92
CA LEU A 108 9.22 -3.42 -7.40
C LEU A 108 10.67 -3.01 -7.07
N ILE A 109 11.19 -3.37 -5.90
CA ILE A 109 12.58 -3.14 -5.51
C ILE A 109 13.54 -3.88 -6.45
N ALA A 110 13.31 -5.16 -6.69
CA ALA A 110 14.13 -5.98 -7.60
C ALA A 110 14.15 -5.41 -9.03
N GLN A 111 13.03 -4.81 -9.46
CA GLN A 111 12.90 -4.16 -10.77
C GLN A 111 13.36 -2.69 -10.78
N ASN A 112 13.86 -2.17 -9.64
CA ASN A 112 14.24 -0.77 -9.46
C ASN A 112 13.10 0.22 -9.84
N ARG A 113 11.85 -0.15 -9.55
CA ARG A 113 10.63 0.63 -9.84
C ARG A 113 10.20 1.47 -8.65
N CYS A 114 11.11 2.33 -8.19
CA CYS A 114 10.86 3.20 -7.04
C CYS A 114 9.73 4.21 -7.27
N ASP A 115 9.48 4.60 -8.52
CA ASP A 115 8.33 5.41 -8.92
C ASP A 115 7.00 4.76 -8.49
N ARG A 116 6.82 3.48 -8.84
CA ARG A 116 5.61 2.73 -8.51
C ARG A 116 5.51 2.40 -7.04
N LEU A 117 6.65 2.05 -6.41
CA LEU A 117 6.67 1.72 -4.99
C LEU A 117 6.23 2.92 -4.14
N LEU A 118 6.78 4.11 -4.40
CA LEU A 118 6.41 5.31 -3.68
C LEU A 118 4.94 5.72 -3.95
N SER A 119 4.44 5.50 -5.17
CA SER A 119 3.02 5.69 -5.50
C SER A 119 2.11 4.73 -4.69
N ALA A 120 2.47 3.46 -4.58
CA ALA A 120 1.73 2.47 -3.80
C ALA A 120 1.76 2.84 -2.31
N TYR A 121 2.95 3.11 -1.79
CA TYR A 121 3.18 3.51 -0.40
C TYR A 121 2.38 4.76 0.00
N GLY A 122 2.37 5.80 -0.84
CA GLY A 122 1.56 7.00 -0.62
C GLY A 122 0.07 6.70 -0.58
N THR A 123 -0.41 5.86 -1.50
CA THR A 123 -1.83 5.46 -1.55
C THR A 123 -2.23 4.67 -0.30
N LEU A 124 -1.40 3.74 0.16
CA LEU A 124 -1.64 2.99 1.40
C LEU A 124 -1.72 3.92 2.63
N LYS A 125 -0.82 4.92 2.72
CA LYS A 125 -0.88 5.96 3.77
C LYS A 125 -2.17 6.78 3.71
N GLU A 126 -2.57 7.23 2.53
CA GLU A 126 -3.83 7.99 2.33
C GLU A 126 -5.09 7.19 2.67
N MET A 127 -4.99 5.86 2.67
CA MET A 127 -6.06 4.95 3.05
C MET A 127 -6.01 4.55 4.53
N HIS A 128 -5.00 5.02 5.28
CA HIS A 128 -4.76 4.63 6.67
C HIS A 128 -4.65 3.10 6.85
N LEU A 129 -4.13 2.41 5.83
CA LEU A 129 -3.89 0.97 5.93
C LEU A 129 -2.63 0.72 6.78
N PRO A 130 -2.60 -0.36 7.57
CA PRO A 130 -1.44 -0.69 8.37
C PRO A 130 -0.25 -0.97 7.45
N LEU A 131 0.86 -0.28 7.71
CA LEU A 131 2.12 -0.43 6.99
C LEU A 131 3.12 -1.14 7.89
N SER A 132 3.79 -2.16 7.37
CA SER A 132 4.83 -2.85 8.11
C SER A 132 6.12 -2.03 8.15
N GLN A 133 6.99 -2.32 9.12
CA GLN A 133 8.33 -1.73 9.20
C GLN A 133 9.14 -1.98 7.92
N ARG A 134 8.94 -3.14 7.27
CA ARG A 134 9.58 -3.47 5.99
C ARG A 134 9.14 -2.52 4.88
N MET A 135 7.84 -2.28 4.73
CA MET A 135 7.32 -1.31 3.74
C MET A 135 7.86 0.12 3.99
N HIS A 136 7.99 0.53 5.25
CA HIS A 136 8.61 1.81 5.61
C HIS A 136 10.08 1.87 5.20
N LEU A 137 10.83 0.77 5.38
CA LEU A 137 12.22 0.66 4.98
C LEU A 137 12.38 0.73 3.45
N ASP A 138 11.56 0.00 2.70
CA ASP A 138 11.61 -0.03 1.24
C ASP A 138 11.28 1.35 0.65
N ALA A 139 10.28 2.04 1.23
CA ALA A 139 9.97 3.41 0.87
C ALA A 139 11.13 4.36 1.19
N ALA A 140 11.75 4.24 2.37
CA ALA A 140 12.92 5.05 2.74
C ALA A 140 14.09 4.85 1.77
N PHE A 141 14.36 3.60 1.38
CA PHE A 141 15.34 3.26 0.36
C PHE A 141 15.03 3.93 -0.99
N CYS A 142 13.78 3.87 -1.45
CA CYS A 142 13.38 4.50 -2.71
C CYS A 142 13.42 6.04 -2.66
N TYR A 143 13.08 6.67 -1.53
CA TYR A 143 13.28 8.11 -1.35
C TYR A 143 14.76 8.50 -1.45
N ALA A 144 15.65 7.76 -0.77
CA ALA A 144 17.10 8.01 -0.88
C ALA A 144 17.60 7.79 -2.33
N GLY A 145 17.09 6.75 -3.00
CA GLY A 145 17.43 6.43 -4.39
C GLY A 145 16.99 7.51 -5.40
N THR A 146 15.92 8.24 -5.11
CA THR A 146 15.39 9.34 -5.94
C THR A 146 15.95 10.70 -5.56
N GLY A 147 16.76 10.78 -4.49
CA GLY A 147 17.38 12.02 -4.01
C GLY A 147 16.56 12.78 -2.95
N ASP A 148 15.39 12.26 -2.58
CA ASP A 148 14.58 12.82 -1.48
C ASP A 148 15.09 12.33 -0.12
N PHE A 149 16.28 12.80 0.25
CA PHE A 149 16.94 12.39 1.48
C PHE A 149 16.21 12.86 2.74
N LYS A 150 15.38 13.91 2.64
CA LYS A 150 14.55 14.39 3.76
C LYS A 150 13.55 13.33 4.18
N ASN A 151 12.75 12.81 3.24
CA ASN A 151 11.78 11.76 3.53
C ASN A 151 12.45 10.42 3.90
N ALA A 152 13.57 10.10 3.26
CA ALA A 152 14.36 8.91 3.61
C ALA A 152 14.83 8.94 5.08
N LEU A 153 15.37 10.08 5.54
CA LEU A 153 15.82 10.25 6.93
C LEU A 153 14.67 10.26 7.92
N LEU A 154 13.52 10.85 7.56
CA LEU A 154 12.33 10.86 8.41
C LEU A 154 11.85 9.43 8.68
N LEU A 155 11.64 8.64 7.62
CA LEU A 155 11.20 7.24 7.75
C LEU A 155 12.22 6.38 8.49
N ARG A 156 13.52 6.61 8.25
CA ARG A 156 14.59 5.93 9.00
C ARG A 156 14.54 6.17 10.51
N LYS A 157 14.11 7.35 10.97
CA LYS A 157 14.12 7.73 12.40
C LYS A 157 12.89 7.24 13.15
N ILE A 158 11.74 7.25 12.49
CA ILE A 158 10.45 6.92 13.13
C ILE A 158 10.36 5.43 13.48
N HIS A 159 11.12 4.59 12.78
CA HIS A 159 10.99 3.15 12.87
C HIS A 159 12.32 2.51 13.24
N ASP A 160 12.28 1.56 14.18
CA ASP A 160 13.38 0.62 14.38
C ASP A 160 13.36 -0.36 13.21
N LEU A 161 14.17 -0.06 12.19
CA LEU A 161 14.13 -0.79 10.92
C LEU A 161 14.99 -2.05 11.02
N PRO A 162 14.49 -3.21 10.52
CA PRO A 162 15.19 -4.47 10.65
C PRO A 162 16.53 -4.46 9.91
N ALA A 163 17.52 -5.16 10.46
CA ALA A 163 18.82 -5.38 9.84
C ALA A 163 18.67 -6.29 8.60
N THR A 164 18.50 -5.67 7.44
CA THR A 164 18.28 -6.34 6.15
C THR A 164 19.24 -5.78 5.10
N ASP A 165 19.30 -6.44 3.95
CA ASP A 165 20.01 -5.94 2.77
C ASP A 165 19.56 -4.53 2.36
N THR A 166 18.26 -4.27 2.44
CA THR A 166 17.64 -2.98 2.11
C THR A 166 18.05 -1.89 3.10
N ARG A 167 18.18 -2.25 4.39
CA ARG A 167 18.71 -1.34 5.41
C ARG A 167 20.16 -0.98 5.14
N LEU A 168 21.01 -1.94 4.82
CA LEU A 168 22.40 -1.68 4.47
C LEU A 168 22.53 -0.84 3.19
N ALA A 169 21.70 -1.10 2.18
CA ALA A 169 21.64 -0.33 0.96
C ALA A 169 21.23 1.13 1.24
N LEU A 170 20.15 1.35 2.00
CA LEU A 170 19.70 2.67 2.45
C LEU A 170 20.81 3.41 3.22
N ASP A 171 21.44 2.74 4.17
CA ASP A 171 22.50 3.32 5.00
C ASP A 171 23.71 3.71 4.18
N THR A 172 24.02 2.94 3.13
CA THR A 172 25.07 3.26 2.16
C THR A 172 24.73 4.54 1.40
N LEU A 173 23.50 4.68 0.90
CA LEU A 173 23.07 5.88 0.17
C LEU A 173 23.05 7.12 1.05
N LEU A 174 22.62 6.98 2.31
CA LEU A 174 22.61 8.09 3.26
C LEU A 174 24.03 8.53 3.66
N ALA A 175 24.98 7.59 3.78
CA ALA A 175 26.38 7.92 4.01
C ALA A 175 26.98 8.70 2.83
N LEU A 176 26.70 8.29 1.58
CA LEU A 176 27.11 9.05 0.39
C LEU A 176 26.58 10.48 0.40
N HIS A 177 25.31 10.66 0.73
CA HIS A 177 24.69 11.99 0.79
C HIS A 177 25.39 12.94 1.79
N ARG A 178 25.93 12.38 2.88
CA ARG A 178 26.67 13.14 3.90
C ARG A 178 28.16 13.37 3.55
N GLY A 179 28.63 12.86 2.40
CA GLY A 179 30.05 12.91 2.03
C GLY A 179 30.91 11.86 2.72
N GLU A 180 30.32 10.89 3.44
CA GLU A 180 31.03 9.81 4.13
C GLU A 180 31.43 8.69 3.15
N THR A 181 32.24 9.00 2.13
CA THR A 181 32.54 8.10 1.00
C THR A 181 33.19 6.77 1.43
N ALA A 182 34.19 6.82 2.31
CA ALA A 182 34.84 5.62 2.85
C ALA A 182 33.85 4.74 3.65
N GLY A 183 33.00 5.36 4.47
CA GLY A 183 31.96 4.68 5.22
C GLY A 183 30.89 4.05 4.31
N ALA A 184 30.55 4.70 3.20
CA ALA A 184 29.66 4.14 2.19
C ALA A 184 30.28 2.94 1.47
N GLN A 185 31.55 3.01 1.09
CA GLN A 185 32.26 1.88 0.47
C GLN A 185 32.33 0.67 1.40
N GLN A 186 32.62 0.87 2.69
CA GLN A 186 32.63 -0.20 3.69
C GLN A 186 31.25 -0.87 3.81
N ARG A 187 30.17 -0.08 3.86
CA ARG A 187 28.79 -0.61 3.94
C ARG A 187 28.38 -1.35 2.67
N LEU A 188 28.75 -0.84 1.50
CA LEU A 188 28.55 -1.56 0.23
C LEU A 188 29.29 -2.90 0.23
N GLN A 189 30.51 -2.95 0.76
CA GLN A 189 31.25 -4.21 0.85
C GLN A 189 30.55 -5.21 1.79
N ARG A 190 30.04 -4.76 2.94
CA ARG A 190 29.23 -5.60 3.83
C ARG A 190 27.95 -6.10 3.15
N LEU A 191 27.27 -5.24 2.39
CA LEU A 191 26.09 -5.63 1.61
C LEU A 191 26.44 -6.76 0.63
N ARG A 192 27.56 -6.65 -0.09
CA ARG A 192 28.04 -7.68 -1.03
C ARG A 192 28.40 -8.99 -0.35
N THR A 193 29.04 -8.93 0.82
CA THR A 193 29.47 -10.12 1.55
C THR A 193 28.29 -10.85 2.20
N ASN A 194 27.37 -10.11 2.83
CA ASN A 194 26.29 -10.71 3.60
C ASN A 194 25.09 -11.08 2.71
N TYR A 195 24.91 -10.41 1.58
CA TYR A 195 23.76 -10.57 0.68
C TYR A 195 24.22 -10.57 -0.78
N PRO A 196 25.06 -11.54 -1.19
CA PRO A 196 25.67 -11.54 -2.53
C PRO A 196 24.64 -11.56 -3.67
N ASP A 197 23.50 -12.22 -3.45
CA ASP A 197 22.43 -12.37 -4.44
C ASP A 197 21.40 -11.23 -4.41
N SER A 198 21.57 -10.23 -3.53
CA SER A 198 20.62 -9.13 -3.42
C SER A 198 20.69 -8.24 -4.69
N PRO A 199 19.55 -7.96 -5.36
CA PRO A 199 19.52 -7.06 -6.50
C PRO A 199 19.97 -5.63 -6.14
N LEU A 200 19.94 -5.29 -4.85
CA LEU A 200 20.37 -4.00 -4.33
C LEU A 200 21.87 -3.77 -4.40
N VAL A 201 22.69 -4.83 -4.48
CA VAL A 201 24.14 -4.73 -4.64
C VAL A 201 24.48 -3.96 -5.90
N ALA A 202 23.92 -4.36 -7.04
CA ALA A 202 24.20 -3.74 -8.33
C ALA A 202 23.72 -2.28 -8.36
N TYR A 203 22.50 -2.04 -7.86
CA TYR A 203 21.94 -0.70 -7.78
C TYR A 203 22.80 0.24 -6.92
N THR A 204 23.15 -0.19 -5.70
CA THR A 204 23.90 0.63 -4.74
C THR A 204 25.32 0.89 -5.24
N LYS A 205 25.97 -0.11 -5.85
CA LYS A 205 27.30 0.03 -6.47
C LYS A 205 27.32 1.10 -7.55
N LYS A 206 26.30 1.15 -8.42
CA LYS A 206 26.18 2.18 -9.47
C LYS A 206 26.12 3.59 -8.88
N ARG A 207 25.39 3.77 -7.78
CA ARG A 207 25.26 5.07 -7.10
C ARG A 207 26.56 5.51 -6.42
N VAL A 208 27.26 4.60 -5.72
CA VAL A 208 28.59 4.90 -5.13
C VAL A 208 29.56 5.37 -6.22
N ARG A 209 29.66 4.63 -7.34
CA ARG A 209 30.58 4.98 -8.44
C ARG A 209 30.28 6.37 -9.02
N THR A 210 29.00 6.68 -9.24
CA THR A 210 28.60 7.99 -9.80
C THR A 210 28.96 9.14 -8.87
N SER A 211 28.93 8.93 -7.55
CA SER A 211 29.26 9.96 -6.57
C SER A 211 30.76 10.21 -6.41
N LEU A 212 31.62 9.26 -6.78
CA LEU A 212 33.09 9.40 -6.68
C LEU A 212 33.69 10.16 -7.87
N HIS A 213 32.91 10.36 -8.94
CA HIS A 213 33.34 11.06 -10.15
C HIS A 213 32.76 12.49 -10.27
N LYS A 214 32.10 12.97 -9.21
CA LYS A 214 31.65 14.35 -9.07
C LYS A 214 32.59 15.09 -8.12
#